data_AF-A0A291RRF2-F1
#
_entry.id   AF-A0A291RRF2-F1
#
_cell.length_a   1.000
_cell.length_b   1.000
_cell.length_c   1.000
_cell.angle_alpha   90.00
_cell.angle_beta   90.00
_cell.angle_gamma   90.00
#
_symmetry.space_group_name_H-M   'P 1'
#
loop_
_entity.id
_entity.type
_entity.pdbx_description
1 polymer ?
#
loop_
_entity_poly.entity_id
_entity_poly.type
_entity_poly.pdbx_seq_one_letter_code
_entity_poly.pdbx_strand_id
1 'polypeptide(L)'
;MTVEPDTPRDATLDRPRRRTGRNGACRFSWADLDSDAAAQLWRELADWVDWLRHRYQLGSRIPTCWYRHGSAVEMLTALMAAHHAAYLPGPDQHDTPREDLIAWHQQWLWPAIDQLTRISDFSGCGPGRCGYRTQPQPTHPGFDDFVNNDLADRPEAALIPAAPEETTGPELVGDEDMAELIATQSAQSIQAAGRTVAVRYDGRVWVYSRIAGGWIPERSSRRRS
;
A
#
# COMPACT_ATOMS: atom_id res chain seq x y z
N MET A 1 69.83 -8.32 3.53
CA MET A 1 68.94 -9.35 2.97
C MET A 1 68.19 -9.96 4.13
N THR A 2 66.96 -9.50 4.33
CA THR A 2 66.08 -9.97 5.40
C THR A 2 64.78 -10.31 4.69
N VAL A 3 64.47 -11.60 4.62
CA VAL A 3 63.26 -12.13 3.98
C VAL A 3 62.17 -12.13 5.05
N GLU A 4 61.12 -11.31 4.86
CA GLU A 4 59.89 -11.40 5.66
C GLU A 4 59.08 -12.64 5.27
N PRO A 5 58.39 -13.31 6.22
CA PRO A 5 57.53 -14.43 5.89
C PRO A 5 56.19 -13.95 5.32
N ASP A 6 55.83 -14.57 4.19
CA ASP A 6 54.59 -14.36 3.45
C ASP A 6 53.39 -14.89 4.26
N THR A 7 52.53 -13.97 4.71
CA THR A 7 51.27 -14.34 5.39
C THR A 7 50.17 -14.51 4.34
N PRO A 8 49.52 -15.68 4.25
CA PRO A 8 48.50 -15.91 3.25
C PRO A 8 47.27 -15.06 3.55
N ARG A 9 46.93 -14.15 2.63
CA ARG A 9 45.65 -13.44 2.65
C ARG A 9 44.55 -14.43 2.28
N ASP A 10 43.88 -14.88 3.33
CA ASP A 10 42.66 -15.67 3.34
C ASP A 10 41.66 -15.13 2.32
N ALA A 11 41.45 -15.93 1.26
CA ALA A 11 40.41 -15.76 0.28
C ALA A 11 39.07 -16.19 0.89
N THR A 12 38.61 -15.44 1.89
CA THR A 12 37.28 -15.65 2.45
C THR A 12 36.26 -14.94 1.57
N LEU A 13 35.77 -15.70 0.58
CA LEU A 13 34.40 -15.70 0.07
C LEU A 13 33.72 -14.33 -0.02
N ASP A 14 33.70 -13.81 -1.24
CA ASP A 14 32.70 -12.86 -1.75
C ASP A 14 31.30 -13.25 -1.25
N ARG A 15 30.87 -12.59 -0.18
CA ARG A 15 29.55 -12.79 0.40
C ARG A 15 28.61 -11.90 -0.40
N PRO A 16 27.57 -12.45 -1.07
CA PRO A 16 26.66 -11.63 -1.82
C PRO A 16 26.03 -10.59 -0.88
N ARG A 17 26.20 -9.30 -1.23
CA ARG A 17 25.51 -8.18 -0.60
C ARG A 17 24.02 -8.49 -0.60
N ARG A 18 23.48 -8.91 0.55
CA ARG A 18 22.03 -9.07 0.72
C ARG A 18 21.40 -7.67 0.59
N ARG A 19 20.83 -7.39 -0.59
CA ARG A 19 19.77 -6.39 -0.75
C ARG A 19 18.61 -6.83 0.13
N THR A 20 18.40 -6.17 1.26
CA THR A 20 17.11 -6.13 1.92
C THR A 20 17.09 -4.95 2.88
N GLY A 21 16.45 -3.85 2.48
CA GLY A 21 15.53 -3.20 3.42
C GLY A 21 14.59 -4.27 3.99
N ARG A 22 14.06 -4.07 5.20
CA ARG A 22 13.10 -4.97 5.86
C ARG A 22 12.18 -5.60 4.81
N ASN A 23 12.17 -6.93 4.67
CA ASN A 23 11.52 -7.62 3.55
C ASN A 23 10.09 -7.07 3.33
N GLY A 24 9.84 -6.38 2.21
CA GLY A 24 8.55 -5.74 1.90
C GLY A 24 8.39 -4.26 2.27
N ALA A 25 9.43 -3.58 2.76
CA ALA A 25 9.37 -2.14 3.02
C ALA A 25 9.16 -1.32 1.73
N CYS A 26 8.37 -0.25 1.84
CA CYS A 26 8.10 0.66 0.74
C CYS A 26 9.39 1.35 0.26
N ARG A 27 9.60 1.49 -1.07
CA ARG A 27 10.79 2.16 -1.64
C ARG A 27 10.93 3.65 -1.29
N PHE A 28 9.89 4.23 -0.68
CA PHE A 28 9.87 5.60 -0.19
C PHE A 28 10.17 5.71 1.32
N SER A 29 10.40 4.59 2.01
CA SER A 29 10.70 4.56 3.45
C SER A 29 12.17 4.87 3.71
N TRP A 30 12.52 6.15 3.93
CA TRP A 30 13.91 6.58 4.16
C TRP A 30 14.64 5.80 5.25
N ALA A 31 13.93 5.41 6.31
CA ALA A 31 14.49 4.65 7.43
C ALA A 31 14.92 3.21 7.06
N ASP A 32 14.39 2.65 5.97
CA ASP A 32 14.66 1.27 5.55
C ASP A 32 15.55 1.19 4.28
N LEU A 33 16.00 2.33 3.74
CA LEU A 33 16.83 2.35 2.52
C LEU A 33 18.30 2.03 2.82
N ASP A 34 18.91 1.25 1.93
CA ASP A 34 20.37 1.21 1.82
C ASP A 34 20.91 2.48 1.14
N SER A 35 22.23 2.67 1.17
CA SER A 35 22.86 3.91 0.66
C SER A 35 22.61 4.14 -0.84
N ASP A 36 22.56 3.08 -1.65
CA ASP A 36 22.35 3.19 -3.09
C ASP A 36 20.91 3.59 -3.40
N ALA A 37 19.94 2.95 -2.74
CA ALA A 37 18.53 3.27 -2.87
C ALA A 37 18.21 4.68 -2.34
N ALA A 38 18.81 5.09 -1.22
CA ALA A 38 18.68 6.44 -0.68
C ALA A 38 19.26 7.49 -1.65
N ALA A 39 20.43 7.23 -2.24
CA ALA A 39 21.03 8.13 -3.22
C ALA A 39 20.15 8.30 -4.47
N GLN A 40 19.51 7.22 -4.92
CA GLN A 40 18.56 7.27 -6.02
C GLN A 40 17.32 8.09 -5.67
N LEU A 41 16.70 7.82 -4.51
CA LEU A 41 15.52 8.55 -4.07
C LEU A 41 15.82 10.04 -3.85
N TRP A 42 17.02 10.39 -3.37
CA TRP A 42 17.43 11.79 -3.23
C TRP A 42 17.46 12.55 -4.55
N ARG A 43 17.95 11.91 -5.62
CA ARG A 43 17.97 12.53 -6.97
C ARG A 43 16.55 12.74 -7.49
N GLU A 44 15.73 11.69 -7.43
CA GLU A 44 14.32 11.75 -7.85
C GLU A 44 13.57 12.85 -7.11
N LEU A 45 13.73 12.90 -5.78
CA LEU A 45 13.07 13.90 -4.95
C LEU A 45 13.58 15.31 -5.25
N ALA A 46 14.89 15.50 -5.43
CA ALA A 46 15.46 16.81 -5.73
C ALA A 46 14.92 17.37 -7.04
N ASP A 47 14.92 16.57 -8.11
CA ASP A 47 14.42 16.96 -9.42
C ASP A 47 12.92 17.28 -9.38
N TRP A 48 12.14 16.44 -8.69
CA TRP A 48 10.70 16.65 -8.56
C TRP A 48 10.35 17.88 -7.72
N VAL A 49 11.04 18.09 -6.59
CA VAL A 49 10.83 19.27 -5.74
C VAL A 49 11.24 20.54 -6.49
N ASP A 50 12.30 20.50 -7.30
CA ASP A 50 12.69 21.65 -8.11
C ASP A 50 11.60 22.01 -9.13
N TRP A 51 11.07 21.02 -9.85
CA TRP A 51 9.91 21.20 -10.73
C TRP A 51 8.72 21.79 -9.97
N LEU A 52 8.35 21.22 -8.82
CA LEU A 52 7.21 21.66 -8.02
C LEU A 52 7.36 23.13 -7.60
N ARG A 53 8.55 23.48 -7.08
CA ARG A 53 8.87 24.83 -6.61
C ARG A 53 8.72 25.87 -7.72
N HIS A 54 9.21 25.57 -8.91
CA HIS A 54 9.11 26.47 -10.06
C HIS A 54 7.69 26.52 -10.64
N ARG A 55 7.04 25.36 -10.78
CA ARG A 55 5.71 25.26 -11.41
C ARG A 55 4.62 25.96 -10.60
N TYR A 56 4.68 25.87 -9.27
CA TYR A 56 3.68 26.42 -8.36
C TYR A 56 4.16 27.68 -7.61
N GLN A 57 5.34 28.20 -7.94
CA GLN A 57 5.95 29.39 -7.32
C GLN A 57 6.02 29.29 -5.79
N LEU A 58 6.52 28.16 -5.29
CA LEU A 58 6.52 27.83 -3.86
C LEU A 58 7.80 28.24 -3.11
N GLY A 59 8.63 29.12 -3.67
CA GLY A 59 9.91 29.50 -3.07
C GLY A 59 9.81 30.03 -1.62
N SER A 60 8.70 30.67 -1.26
CA SER A 60 8.43 31.15 0.11
C SER A 60 7.88 30.09 1.07
N ARG A 61 7.40 28.95 0.54
CA ARG A 61 6.78 27.86 1.32
C ARG A 61 7.67 26.63 1.40
N ILE A 62 8.55 26.45 0.41
CA ILE A 62 9.55 25.40 0.32
C ILE A 62 10.92 26.10 0.10
N PRO A 63 11.65 26.41 1.19
CA PRO A 63 12.93 27.10 1.08
C PRO A 63 13.98 26.23 0.41
N THR A 64 15.05 26.83 -0.12
CA THR A 64 16.15 26.10 -0.79
C THR A 64 16.86 25.09 0.12
N CYS A 65 16.73 25.23 1.44
CA CYS A 65 17.28 24.31 2.42
C CYS A 65 16.34 23.18 2.84
N TRP A 66 15.19 22.97 2.18
CA TRP A 66 14.17 21.97 2.54
C TRP A 66 14.75 20.58 2.85
N TYR A 67 15.78 20.15 2.10
CA TYR A 67 16.45 18.84 2.26
C TYR A 67 17.13 18.66 3.63
N ARG A 68 17.35 19.74 4.38
CA ARG A 68 17.90 19.71 5.74
C ARG A 68 16.84 19.43 6.80
N HIS A 69 15.56 19.53 6.45
CA HIS A 69 14.43 19.37 7.36
C HIS A 69 13.84 17.97 7.17
N GLY A 70 14.10 17.06 8.10
CA GLY A 70 13.68 15.65 7.98
C GLY A 70 12.18 15.48 7.77
N SER A 71 11.35 16.23 8.50
CA SER A 71 9.89 16.20 8.32
C SER A 71 9.44 16.71 6.95
N ALA A 72 10.16 17.68 6.37
CA ALA A 72 9.89 18.15 5.01
C ALA A 72 10.26 17.09 3.96
N VAL A 73 11.38 16.39 4.15
CA VAL A 73 11.83 15.30 3.27
C VAL A 73 10.77 14.20 3.21
N GLU A 74 10.28 13.73 4.36
CA GLU A 74 9.22 12.71 4.44
C GLU A 74 7.93 13.17 3.73
N MET A 75 7.46 14.38 4.05
CA MET A 75 6.22 14.93 3.49
C MET A 75 6.31 15.14 1.97
N LEU A 76 7.42 15.69 1.47
CA LEU A 76 7.63 15.91 0.04
C LEU A 76 7.79 14.57 -0.71
N THR A 77 8.40 13.56 -0.08
CA THR A 77 8.50 12.21 -0.66
C THR A 77 7.12 11.58 -0.83
N ALA A 78 6.26 11.68 0.19
CA ALA A 78 4.89 11.16 0.11
C ALA A 78 4.07 11.90 -0.97
N LEU A 79 4.20 13.22 -1.06
CA LEU A 79 3.51 14.01 -2.07
C LEU A 79 3.99 13.70 -3.50
N MET A 80 5.29 13.49 -3.69
CA MET A 80 5.87 13.02 -4.95
C MET A 80 5.34 11.64 -5.32
N ALA A 81 5.28 10.71 -4.36
CA ALA A 81 4.75 9.37 -4.59
C ALA A 81 3.28 9.41 -5.06
N ALA A 82 2.45 10.24 -4.42
CA ALA A 82 1.06 10.46 -4.83
C ALA A 82 0.98 11.12 -6.23
N HIS A 83 1.88 12.05 -6.55
CA HIS A 83 1.96 12.64 -7.89
C HIS A 83 2.28 11.58 -8.94
N HIS A 84 3.29 10.74 -8.70
CA HIS A 84 3.66 9.67 -9.63
C HIS A 84 2.52 8.66 -9.81
N ALA A 85 1.79 8.30 -8.75
CA ALA A 85 0.62 7.43 -8.88
C ALA A 85 -0.49 8.05 -9.76
N ALA A 86 -0.71 9.37 -9.65
CA ALA A 86 -1.67 10.07 -10.50
C ALA A 86 -1.18 10.25 -11.94
N TYR A 87 0.10 10.56 -12.16
CA TYR A 87 0.62 11.00 -13.47
C TYR A 87 1.40 9.96 -14.27
N LEU A 88 1.82 8.85 -13.65
CA LEU A 88 2.53 7.75 -14.31
C LEU A 88 1.70 6.46 -14.20
N PRO A 89 0.52 6.40 -14.85
CA PRO A 89 -0.33 5.23 -14.79
C PRO A 89 0.26 4.03 -15.53
N GLY A 90 -0.38 2.87 -15.37
CA GLY A 90 -0.09 1.69 -16.16
C GLY A 90 -0.33 1.90 -17.67
N PRO A 91 0.19 0.97 -18.51
CA PRO A 91 0.19 1.08 -19.97
C PRO A 91 -1.16 1.44 -20.59
N ASP A 92 -2.26 0.88 -20.06
CA ASP A 92 -3.60 1.03 -20.65
C ASP A 92 -4.36 2.31 -20.21
N GLN A 93 -3.71 3.19 -19.45
CA GLN A 93 -4.36 4.34 -18.79
C GLN A 93 -3.73 5.69 -19.15
N HIS A 94 -2.78 5.74 -20.10
CA HIS A 94 -2.06 6.96 -20.46
C HIS A 94 -2.97 8.09 -20.98
N ASP A 95 -3.95 7.75 -21.82
CA ASP A 95 -4.87 8.72 -22.44
C ASP A 95 -6.25 8.74 -21.76
N THR A 96 -6.43 7.97 -20.69
CA THR A 96 -7.71 7.85 -19.99
C THR A 96 -7.85 9.02 -19.00
N PRO A 97 -8.91 9.85 -19.11
CA PRO A 97 -9.21 10.86 -18.10
C PRO A 97 -9.43 10.19 -16.74
N ARG A 98 -8.73 10.68 -15.71
CA ARG A 98 -8.77 10.13 -14.36
C ARG A 98 -8.96 11.23 -13.32
N GLU A 99 -9.74 10.91 -12.29
CA GLU A 99 -10.07 11.85 -11.21
C GLU A 99 -8.91 12.10 -10.25
N ASP A 100 -7.97 11.16 -10.15
CA ASP A 100 -6.79 11.29 -9.29
C ASP A 100 -5.87 12.46 -9.67
N LEU A 101 -5.90 12.92 -10.94
CA LEU A 101 -5.19 14.11 -11.39
C LEU A 101 -5.66 15.38 -10.66
N ILE A 102 -6.99 15.57 -10.56
CA ILE A 102 -7.57 16.71 -9.85
C ILE A 102 -7.56 16.46 -8.33
N ALA A 103 -7.78 15.22 -7.89
CA ALA A 103 -7.69 14.85 -6.48
C ALA A 103 -6.29 15.14 -5.92
N TRP A 104 -5.22 14.92 -6.69
CA TRP A 104 -3.86 15.24 -6.26
C TRP A 104 -3.70 16.72 -5.91
N HIS A 105 -4.29 17.61 -6.69
CA HIS A 105 -4.25 19.05 -6.40
C HIS A 105 -5.07 19.42 -5.17
N GLN A 106 -6.29 18.89 -5.07
CA GLN A 106 -7.27 19.32 -4.06
C GLN A 106 -7.06 18.65 -2.70
N GLN A 107 -6.73 17.36 -2.70
CA GLN A 107 -6.68 16.53 -1.50
C GLN A 107 -5.26 16.38 -0.95
N TRP A 108 -4.22 16.52 -1.78
CA TRP A 108 -2.84 16.21 -1.37
C TRP A 108 -1.90 17.42 -1.46
N LEU A 109 -1.80 18.09 -2.61
CA LEU A 109 -0.87 19.20 -2.82
C LEU A 109 -1.05 20.31 -1.79
N TRP A 110 -2.20 21.00 -1.82
CA TRP A 110 -2.37 22.18 -0.95
C TRP A 110 -2.36 21.84 0.54
N PRO A 111 -3.02 20.75 1.00
CA PRO A 111 -2.89 20.31 2.39
C PRO A 111 -1.45 19.99 2.80
N ALA A 112 -0.66 19.33 1.95
CA ALA A 112 0.75 19.06 2.24
C ALA A 112 1.59 20.34 2.31
N ILE A 113 1.34 21.31 1.43
CA ILE A 113 2.03 22.62 1.48
C ILE A 113 1.68 23.38 2.76
N ASP A 114 0.42 23.42 3.19
CA ASP A 114 0.04 24.04 4.45
C ASP A 114 0.73 23.31 5.63
N GLN A 115 0.66 21.99 5.64
CA GLN A 115 1.26 21.17 6.68
C GLN A 115 2.78 21.34 6.77
N LEU A 116 3.50 21.45 5.64
CA LEU A 116 4.94 21.71 5.59
C LEU A 116 5.31 22.98 6.38
N THR A 117 4.51 24.04 6.24
CA THR A 117 4.76 25.30 6.97
C THR A 117 4.49 25.18 8.48
N ARG A 118 3.76 24.16 8.92
CA ARG A 118 3.47 23.88 10.33
C ARG A 118 4.48 22.94 10.98
N ILE A 119 4.84 21.86 10.29
CA ILE A 119 5.72 20.79 10.83
C ILE A 119 7.21 21.10 10.69
N SER A 120 7.56 22.09 9.87
CA SER A 120 8.92 22.58 9.73
C SER A 120 8.95 24.06 10.04
N ASP A 121 9.74 24.43 11.05
CA ASP A 121 10.03 25.83 11.30
C ASP A 121 11.01 26.36 10.24
N PHE A 122 10.47 27.08 9.26
CA PHE A 122 11.25 27.77 8.24
C PHE A 122 11.56 29.23 8.60
N SER A 123 11.13 29.74 9.76
CA SER A 123 11.31 31.16 10.12
C SER A 123 12.78 31.60 10.18
N GLY A 124 13.67 30.68 10.56
CA GLY A 124 15.12 30.90 10.56
C GLY A 124 15.81 30.60 9.22
N CYS A 125 15.08 30.30 8.15
CA CYS A 125 15.62 29.97 6.84
C CYS A 125 15.60 31.18 5.91
N GLY A 126 16.67 31.35 5.14
CA GLY A 126 16.80 32.43 4.17
C GLY A 126 17.71 32.05 3.01
N PRO A 127 17.92 32.96 2.04
CA PRO A 127 18.82 32.72 0.91
C PRO A 127 20.22 32.36 1.41
N GLY A 128 20.65 31.12 1.15
CA GLY A 128 21.97 30.61 1.54
C GLY A 128 22.16 30.32 3.04
N ARG A 129 21.13 30.46 3.88
CA ARG A 129 21.20 30.19 5.32
C ARG A 129 20.06 29.30 5.78
N CYS A 130 20.40 28.28 6.56
CA CYS A 130 19.43 27.41 7.23
C CYS A 130 19.67 27.47 8.74
N GLY A 131 18.68 27.93 9.51
CA GLY A 131 18.72 27.95 10.96
C GLY A 131 18.25 26.64 11.63
N TYR A 132 17.81 25.66 10.84
CA TYR A 132 17.23 24.42 11.34
C TYR A 132 18.22 23.60 12.17
N ARG A 133 17.74 23.08 13.30
CA ARG A 133 18.46 22.16 14.17
C ARG A 133 17.52 21.04 14.59
N THR A 134 17.97 19.80 14.45
CA THR A 134 17.27 18.63 14.99
C THR A 134 17.39 18.65 16.51
N GLN A 135 16.26 18.65 17.20
CA GLN A 135 16.22 18.47 18.65
C GLN A 135 15.95 17.01 18.99
N PRO A 136 16.65 16.42 19.98
CA PRO A 136 16.28 15.12 20.51
C PRO A 136 14.82 15.12 20.97
N GLN A 137 14.07 14.09 20.61
CA GLN A 137 12.69 13.89 21.04
C GLN A 137 12.65 12.68 21.99
N PRO A 138 12.97 12.85 23.30
CA PRO A 138 13.02 11.75 24.24
C PRO A 138 11.60 11.29 24.59
N THR A 139 11.39 9.98 24.64
CA THR A 139 10.23 9.38 25.32
C THR A 139 10.47 9.39 26.83
N HIS A 140 9.42 9.67 27.61
CA HIS A 140 9.52 9.68 29.06
C HIS A 140 9.94 8.29 29.60
N PRO A 141 10.78 8.21 30.66
CA PRO A 141 11.10 6.94 31.30
C PRO A 141 9.85 6.22 31.83
N GLY A 142 9.87 4.89 31.86
CA GLY A 142 8.73 4.07 32.32
C GLY A 142 7.72 3.70 31.22
N PHE A 143 8.04 3.96 29.94
CA PHE A 143 7.21 3.52 28.82
C PHE A 143 7.02 1.99 28.81
N ASP A 144 8.07 1.22 29.08
CA ASP A 144 7.98 -0.25 29.13
C ASP A 144 7.05 -0.73 30.24
N ASP A 145 7.12 -0.11 31.42
CA ASP A 145 6.23 -0.42 32.55
C ASP A 145 4.78 -0.08 32.21
N PHE A 146 4.54 1.07 31.58
CA PHE A 146 3.22 1.45 31.09
C PHE A 146 2.67 0.41 30.10
N VAL A 147 3.47 -0.02 29.12
CA VAL A 147 3.08 -1.04 28.15
C VAL A 147 2.77 -2.37 28.84
N ASN A 148 3.61 -2.81 29.78
CA ASN A 148 3.39 -4.07 30.50
C ASN A 148 2.09 -4.05 31.29
N ASN A 149 1.79 -2.94 31.97
CA ASN A 149 0.54 -2.79 32.72
C ASN A 149 -0.67 -2.72 31.78
N ASP A 150 -0.60 -1.94 30.71
CA ASP A 150 -1.67 -1.88 29.69
C ASP A 150 -1.96 -3.26 29.09
N LEU A 151 -0.93 -4.05 28.80
CA LEU A 151 -1.09 -5.41 28.29
C LEU A 151 -1.67 -6.37 29.34
N ALA A 152 -1.26 -6.25 30.60
CA ALA A 152 -1.79 -7.07 31.69
C ALA A 152 -3.27 -6.80 31.98
N ASP A 153 -3.71 -5.55 31.80
CA ASP A 153 -5.10 -5.12 32.02
C ASP A 153 -6.03 -5.38 30.82
N ARG A 154 -5.47 -5.69 29.64
CA ARG A 154 -6.29 -6.03 28.47
C ARG A 154 -6.97 -7.38 28.69
N PRO A 155 -8.30 -7.47 28.55
CA PRO A 155 -8.96 -8.76 28.55
C PRO A 155 -8.41 -9.56 27.36
N GLU A 156 -8.06 -10.82 27.61
CA GLU A 156 -7.76 -11.75 26.53
C GLU A 156 -8.91 -11.67 25.53
N ALA A 157 -8.58 -11.40 24.26
CA ALA A 157 -9.57 -11.19 23.22
C ALA A 157 -10.58 -12.32 23.36
N ALA A 158 -11.81 -11.98 23.75
CA ALA A 158 -12.87 -12.97 23.87
C ALA A 158 -12.85 -13.67 22.52
N LEU A 159 -12.50 -14.97 22.53
CA LEU A 159 -12.69 -15.81 21.37
C LEU A 159 -14.13 -15.56 21.01
N ILE A 160 -14.36 -14.77 19.95
CA ILE A 160 -15.67 -14.73 19.33
C ILE A 160 -15.85 -16.19 18.98
N PRO A 161 -16.75 -16.94 19.67
CA PRO A 161 -16.95 -18.33 19.31
C PRO A 161 -17.24 -18.25 17.83
N ALA A 162 -16.38 -18.89 17.03
CA ALA A 162 -16.51 -18.88 15.58
C ALA A 162 -17.99 -19.11 15.34
N ALA A 163 -18.67 -18.09 14.78
CA ALA A 163 -20.07 -18.23 14.43
C ALA A 163 -20.14 -19.59 13.75
N PRO A 164 -21.02 -20.51 14.21
CA PRO A 164 -21.01 -21.88 13.72
C PRO A 164 -20.91 -21.75 12.22
N GLU A 165 -19.86 -22.35 11.63
CA GLU A 165 -19.64 -22.32 10.19
C GLU A 165 -20.96 -22.78 9.57
N GLU A 166 -21.82 -21.83 9.19
CA GLU A 166 -22.88 -22.08 8.27
C GLU A 166 -22.09 -22.38 7.00
N THR A 167 -21.83 -23.67 6.81
CA THR A 167 -21.41 -24.27 5.56
C THR A 167 -22.56 -24.04 4.59
N THR A 168 -22.77 -22.78 4.22
CA THR A 168 -23.52 -22.41 3.05
C THR A 168 -22.57 -22.81 1.92
N GLY A 169 -22.83 -23.98 1.33
CA GLY A 169 -22.11 -24.45 0.15
C GLY A 169 -21.99 -23.34 -0.91
N PRO A 170 -21.06 -23.49 -1.86
CA PRO A 170 -20.60 -22.39 -2.71
C PRO A 170 -21.78 -21.58 -3.26
N GLU A 171 -21.90 -20.30 -2.89
CA GLU A 171 -23.00 -19.42 -3.37
C GLU A 171 -22.90 -19.16 -4.89
N LEU A 172 -21.80 -19.59 -5.50
CA LEU A 172 -21.51 -19.51 -6.92
C LEU A 172 -20.88 -20.82 -7.42
N VAL A 173 -21.49 -21.46 -8.40
CA VAL A 173 -20.92 -22.62 -9.13
C VAL A 173 -20.53 -22.14 -10.53
N GLY A 174 -19.29 -22.43 -10.95
CA GLY A 174 -18.80 -22.06 -12.28
C GLY A 174 -19.53 -22.80 -13.40
N ASP A 175 -19.42 -22.31 -14.63
CA ASP A 175 -20.06 -22.96 -15.79
C ASP A 175 -19.54 -24.38 -16.04
N GLU A 176 -18.23 -24.58 -15.93
CA GLU A 176 -17.60 -25.90 -16.13
C GLU A 176 -18.05 -26.90 -15.05
N ASP A 177 -18.05 -26.47 -13.79
CA ASP A 177 -18.51 -27.29 -12.67
C ASP A 177 -19.99 -27.64 -12.78
N MET A 178 -20.83 -26.66 -13.17
CA MET A 178 -22.27 -26.91 -13.32
C MET A 178 -22.54 -27.85 -14.51
N ALA A 179 -21.76 -27.75 -15.59
CA ALA A 179 -21.82 -28.66 -16.72
C ALA A 179 -21.39 -30.08 -16.34
N GLU A 180 -20.34 -30.24 -15.52
CA GLU A 180 -19.89 -31.52 -15.00
C GLU A 180 -20.96 -32.16 -14.09
N LEU A 181 -21.60 -31.38 -13.22
CA LEU A 181 -22.70 -31.85 -12.38
C LEU A 181 -23.90 -32.33 -13.20
N ILE A 182 -24.21 -31.68 -14.32
CA ILE A 182 -25.25 -32.15 -15.25
C ILE A 182 -24.80 -33.43 -15.96
N ALA A 183 -23.56 -33.49 -16.44
CA ALA A 183 -23.01 -34.63 -17.17
C ALA A 183 -22.95 -35.90 -16.31
N THR A 184 -22.60 -35.75 -15.03
CA THR A 184 -22.56 -36.83 -14.03
C THR A 184 -23.93 -37.18 -13.45
N GLN A 185 -25.00 -36.53 -13.91
CA GLN A 185 -26.37 -36.69 -13.40
C GLN A 185 -26.55 -36.29 -11.92
N SER A 186 -25.60 -35.54 -11.37
CA SER A 186 -25.69 -34.96 -10.02
C SER A 186 -26.62 -33.74 -9.99
N ALA A 187 -26.84 -33.09 -11.14
CA ALA A 187 -27.75 -31.97 -11.33
C ALA A 187 -28.67 -32.18 -12.54
N GLN A 188 -29.89 -31.64 -12.48
CA GLN A 188 -30.88 -31.75 -13.54
C GLN A 188 -31.12 -30.39 -14.22
N SER A 189 -30.85 -30.29 -15.52
CA SER A 189 -31.14 -29.06 -16.28
C SER A 189 -32.66 -28.84 -16.41
N ILE A 190 -33.11 -27.60 -16.22
CA ILE A 190 -34.47 -27.15 -16.49
C ILE A 190 -34.43 -26.39 -17.83
N GLN A 191 -35.12 -26.94 -18.82
CA GLN A 191 -35.13 -26.43 -20.19
C GLN A 191 -36.39 -25.58 -20.44
N ALA A 192 -36.24 -24.44 -21.11
CA ALA A 192 -37.36 -23.70 -21.69
C ALA A 192 -36.96 -23.22 -23.09
N ALA A 193 -37.83 -23.46 -24.08
CA ALA A 193 -37.58 -23.14 -25.49
C ALA A 193 -36.23 -23.69 -26.02
N GLY A 194 -35.81 -24.88 -25.56
CA GLY A 194 -34.56 -25.53 -25.98
C GLY A 194 -33.28 -24.94 -25.38
N ARG A 195 -33.38 -24.12 -24.32
CA ARG A 195 -32.23 -23.57 -23.59
C ARG A 195 -32.34 -23.89 -22.10
N THR A 196 -31.20 -24.14 -21.47
CA THR A 196 -31.11 -24.28 -20.01
C THR A 196 -31.41 -22.93 -19.38
N VAL A 197 -32.53 -22.82 -18.67
CA VAL A 197 -32.93 -21.60 -17.95
C VAL A 197 -32.62 -21.65 -16.46
N ALA A 198 -32.52 -22.87 -15.92
CA ALA A 198 -32.14 -23.11 -14.54
C ALA A 198 -31.58 -24.54 -14.39
N VAL A 199 -30.97 -24.84 -13.25
CA VAL A 199 -30.46 -26.17 -12.91
C VAL A 199 -30.94 -26.56 -11.53
N ARG A 200 -31.47 -27.78 -11.34
CA ARG A 200 -31.80 -28.31 -10.03
C ARG A 200 -30.62 -29.10 -9.50
N TYR A 201 -30.02 -28.62 -8.42
CA TYR A 201 -28.86 -29.22 -7.77
C TYR A 201 -28.99 -29.05 -6.25
N ASP A 202 -28.73 -30.13 -5.51
CA ASP A 202 -28.79 -30.16 -4.04
C ASP A 202 -30.12 -29.62 -3.47
N GLY A 203 -31.25 -30.03 -4.07
CA GLY A 203 -32.59 -29.62 -3.64
C GLY A 203 -32.95 -28.14 -3.91
N ARG A 204 -32.05 -27.37 -4.55
CA ARG A 204 -32.24 -25.96 -4.89
C ARG A 204 -32.33 -25.77 -6.40
N VAL A 205 -32.98 -24.69 -6.81
CA VAL A 205 -32.97 -24.21 -8.19
C VAL A 205 -31.84 -23.19 -8.33
N TRP A 206 -31.03 -23.32 -9.37
CA TRP A 206 -29.89 -22.47 -9.66
C TRP A 206 -30.11 -21.75 -10.97
N VAL A 207 -29.78 -20.46 -11.02
CA VAL A 207 -29.93 -19.59 -12.20
C VAL A 207 -28.61 -18.93 -12.53
N TYR A 208 -28.33 -18.77 -13.83
CA TYR A 208 -27.09 -18.14 -14.26
C TYR A 208 -27.12 -16.63 -14.01
N SER A 209 -26.14 -16.12 -13.26
CA SER A 209 -25.94 -14.70 -13.00
C SER A 209 -24.81 -14.18 -13.88
N ARG A 210 -25.16 -13.29 -14.82
CA ARG A 210 -24.15 -12.59 -15.63
C ARG A 210 -23.27 -11.64 -14.82
N ILE A 211 -23.76 -11.15 -13.68
CA ILE A 211 -23.02 -10.24 -12.79
C ILE A 211 -21.96 -11.01 -12.02
N ALA A 212 -22.31 -12.21 -11.53
CA ALA A 212 -21.39 -13.06 -10.78
C ALA A 212 -20.52 -13.94 -11.69
N GLY A 213 -20.89 -14.10 -12.97
CA GLY A 213 -20.17 -14.96 -13.92
C GLY A 213 -20.33 -16.45 -13.63
N GLY A 214 -21.51 -16.88 -13.14
CA GLY A 214 -21.77 -18.27 -12.77
C GLY A 214 -23.18 -18.53 -12.26
N TRP A 215 -23.44 -19.76 -11.82
CA TRP A 215 -24.74 -20.22 -11.32
C TRP A 215 -24.89 -19.90 -9.84
N ILE A 216 -26.00 -19.25 -9.48
CA ILE A 216 -26.35 -18.91 -8.09
C ILE A 216 -27.67 -19.55 -7.69
N PRO A 217 -27.89 -19.93 -6.42
CA PRO A 217 -29.15 -20.50 -5.98
C PRO A 217 -30.26 -19.43 -5.98
N GLU A 218 -31.42 -19.76 -6.55
CA GLU A 218 -32.62 -18.93 -6.52
C GLU A 218 -33.07 -18.76 -5.07
N ARG A 219 -33.02 -17.54 -4.55
CA ARG A 219 -33.47 -17.23 -3.19
C ARG A 219 -34.96 -17.55 -3.08
N SER A 220 -35.30 -18.54 -2.27
CA SER A 220 -36.69 -18.91 -2.01
C SER A 220 -37.45 -17.69 -1.48
N SER A 221 -38.35 -17.17 -2.30
CA SER A 221 -39.25 -16.10 -1.90
C SER A 221 -40.13 -16.62 -0.75
N ARG A 222 -39.75 -16.32 0.49
CA ARG A 222 -40.67 -16.42 1.61
C ARG A 222 -41.80 -15.45 1.31
N ARG A 223 -42.93 -15.96 0.80
CA ARG A 223 -44.19 -15.22 0.79
C ARG A 223 -44.45 -14.77 2.23
N ARG A 224 -44.35 -13.47 2.49
CA ARG A 224 -44.96 -12.88 3.68
C ARG A 224 -46.46 -13.00 3.48
N SER A 225 -47.08 -13.93 4.20
CA SER A 225 -48.51 -13.87 4.53
C SER A 225 -48.74 -12.82 5.62
#